data_AF-A0A0F9BHE5-F1
#
_entry.id   AF-A0A0F9BHE5-F1
#
_cell.length_a   1.000
_cell.length_b   1.000
_cell.length_c   1.000
_cell.angle_alpha   90.00
_cell.angle_beta   90.00
_cell.angle_gamma   90.00
#
_symmetry.space_group_name_H-M   'P 1'
#
loop_
_entity.id
_entity.type
_entity.pdbx_description
1 polymer ?
#
loop_
_entity_poly.entity_id
_entity_poly.type
_entity_poly.pdbx_seq_one_letter_code
_entity_poly.pdbx_strand_id
1 'polypeptide(L)'
;MNIQESLQYWSNKAYGKENESPLKISAILMYECADLSREINRLKTYPDEEVLRRANIKTAVGDVLAMTQLICAMLDLDFSEMYMTGCQRAVERCKEKLSGK
;
A
#
# COMPACT_ATOMS: atom_id res chain seq x y z
N MET A 1 14.94 12.47 -9.43
CA MET A 1 14.43 11.95 -8.16
C MET A 1 13.80 10.59 -8.44
N ASN A 2 14.35 9.51 -7.89
CA ASN A 2 13.75 8.18 -8.02
C ASN A 2 12.56 8.04 -7.03
N ILE A 3 11.81 6.93 -7.11
CA ILE A 3 10.61 6.72 -6.29
C ILE A 3 10.97 6.70 -4.79
N GLN A 4 12.10 6.09 -4.43
CA GLN A 4 12.59 6.02 -3.04
C GLN A 4 12.95 7.42 -2.49
N GLU A 5 13.67 8.22 -3.27
CA GLU A 5 14.03 9.60 -2.92
C GLU A 5 12.79 10.49 -2.77
N SER A 6 11.79 10.31 -3.65
CA SER A 6 10.53 11.03 -3.59
C SER A 6 9.77 10.70 -2.31
N LEU A 7 9.69 9.43 -1.98
CA LEU A 7 9.02 8.95 -0.78
C LEU A 7 9.68 9.49 0.49
N GLN A 8 11.01 9.37 0.60
CA GLN A 8 11.75 9.87 1.75
C GLN A 8 11.62 11.39 1.88
N TYR A 9 11.60 12.13 0.76
CA TYR A 9 11.37 13.57 0.76
C TYR A 9 10.00 13.94 1.34
N TRP A 10 8.92 13.30 0.85
CA TRP A 10 7.57 13.60 1.32
C TRP A 10 7.33 13.12 2.75
N SER A 11 7.90 11.98 3.14
CA SER A 11 7.85 11.46 4.50
C SER A 11 8.52 12.42 5.50
N ASN A 12 9.75 12.84 5.19
CA ASN A 12 10.48 13.81 6.02
C ASN A 12 9.71 15.13 6.16
N LYS A 13 8.98 15.55 5.12
CA LYS A 13 8.14 16.76 5.13
C LYS A 13 6.89 16.61 6.01
N ALA A 14 6.30 15.41 6.05
CA ALA A 14 5.07 15.12 6.79
C ALA A 14 5.34 14.81 8.27
N TYR A 15 6.39 14.04 8.57
CA TYR A 15 6.61 13.46 9.90
C TYR A 15 7.86 14.01 10.61
N GLY A 16 8.81 14.59 9.88
CA GLY A 16 10.09 15.06 10.41
C GLY A 16 11.07 13.91 10.68
N LYS A 17 12.36 14.16 10.44
CA LYS A 17 13.44 13.14 10.50
C LYS A 17 13.56 12.39 11.84
N GLU A 18 13.13 12.98 12.95
CA GLU A 18 13.34 12.43 14.31
C GLU A 18 12.09 11.76 14.91
N ASN A 19 10.95 11.78 14.23
CA ASN A 19 9.65 11.35 14.77
C ASN A 19 9.04 10.11 14.09
N GLU A 20 9.75 9.55 13.11
CA GLU A 20 9.32 8.38 12.34
C GLU A 20 9.56 7.08 13.14
N SER A 21 8.51 6.58 13.79
CA SER A 21 8.48 5.23 14.35
C SER A 21 7.82 4.29 13.33
N PRO A 22 8.42 3.12 13.01
CA PRO A 22 7.79 2.15 12.11
C PRO A 22 6.38 1.74 12.56
N LEU A 23 6.14 1.75 13.88
CA LEU A 23 4.84 1.45 14.47
C LEU A 23 3.79 2.53 14.13
N LYS A 24 4.17 3.81 14.14
CA LYS A 24 3.28 4.91 13.75
C LYS A 24 2.90 4.80 12.28
N ILE A 25 3.88 4.57 11.40
CA ILE A 25 3.61 4.40 9.97
C ILE A 25 2.77 3.15 9.71
N SER A 26 2.97 2.07 10.48
CA SER A 26 2.11 0.88 10.41
C SER A 26 0.66 1.18 10.77
N ALA A 27 0.40 2.02 11.77
CA ALA A 27 -0.96 2.46 12.11
C ALA A 27 -1.59 3.30 10.99
N ILE A 28 -0.81 4.17 10.34
CA ILE A 28 -1.27 4.95 9.18
C ILE A 28 -1.56 4.02 8.01
N LEU A 29 -0.70 3.04 7.72
CA LEU A 29 -0.96 2.02 6.70
C LEU A 29 -2.29 1.29 6.93
N MET A 30 -2.63 0.96 8.18
CA MET A 30 -3.92 0.35 8.51
C MET A 30 -5.10 1.28 8.21
N TYR A 31 -4.96 2.58 8.51
CA TYR A 31 -5.95 3.59 8.16
C TYR A 31 -6.13 3.69 6.63
N GLU A 32 -5.05 3.76 5.85
CA GLU A 32 -5.12 3.82 4.39
C GLU A 32 -5.73 2.54 3.78
N CYS A 33 -5.44 1.37 4.35
CA CYS A 33 -6.09 0.12 3.95
C CYS A 33 -7.61 0.14 4.21
N ALA A 34 -8.03 0.74 5.30
CA ALA A 34 -9.45 0.91 5.60
C ALA A 34 -10.13 1.87 4.61
N ASP A 35 -9.43 2.94 4.21
CA ASP A 35 -9.96 3.86 3.20
C ASP A 35 -10.06 3.23 1.81
N LEU A 36 -9.05 2.47 1.40
CA LEU A 36 -9.11 1.66 0.19
C LEU A 36 -10.31 0.70 0.21
N SER A 37 -10.54 0.03 1.34
CA SER A 37 -11.69 -0.87 1.51
C SER A 37 -13.02 -0.13 1.36
N ARG A 38 -13.12 1.09 1.90
CA ARG A 38 -14.29 1.97 1.75
C ARG A 38 -14.54 2.34 0.29
N GLU A 39 -13.52 2.74 -0.45
CA GLU A 39 -13.69 3.12 -1.86
C GLU A 39 -14.03 1.92 -2.77
N ILE A 40 -13.46 0.73 -2.49
CA ILE A 40 -13.86 -0.51 -3.17
C ILE A 40 -15.33 -0.83 -2.92
N ASN A 41 -15.80 -0.68 -1.68
CA ASN A 41 -17.21 -0.90 -1.35
C ASN A 41 -18.13 0.12 -2.04
N ARG A 42 -17.71 1.38 -2.11
CA ARG A 42 -18.44 2.45 -2.81
C ARG A 42 -18.55 2.18 -4.31
N LEU A 43 -17.51 1.65 -4.95
CA LEU A 43 -17.58 1.24 -6.36
C LEU A 43 -18.66 0.18 -6.60
N LYS A 44 -18.83 -0.77 -5.68
CA LYS A 44 -19.91 -1.77 -5.76
C LYS A 44 -21.30 -1.20 -5.49
N THR A 45 -21.39 -0.20 -4.61
CA THR A 45 -22.66 0.38 -4.14
C THR A 45 -23.19 1.45 -5.10
N TYR A 46 -22.30 2.19 -5.76
CA TYR A 46 -22.61 3.31 -6.65
C TYR A 46 -21.92 3.10 -8.02
N PRO A 47 -22.38 2.12 -8.82
CA PRO A 47 -21.74 1.79 -10.10
C PRO A 47 -21.82 2.94 -11.11
N ASP A 48 -22.85 3.79 -11.03
CA ASP A 48 -23.03 4.93 -11.94
C ASP A 48 -21.96 6.03 -11.76
N GLU A 49 -21.19 5.99 -10.67
CA GLU A 49 -20.08 6.90 -10.38
C GLU A 49 -18.71 6.27 -10.69
N GLU A 50 -18.66 5.21 -11.52
CA GLU A 50 -17.47 4.37 -11.74
C GLU A 50 -16.18 5.18 -12.01
N VAL A 51 -16.23 6.21 -12.86
CA VAL A 51 -15.05 7.00 -13.21
C VAL A 51 -14.48 7.72 -11.99
N LEU A 52 -15.33 8.37 -11.20
CA LEU A 52 -14.95 9.06 -9.97
C LEU A 52 -14.43 8.05 -8.93
N ARG A 53 -15.11 6.92 -8.77
CA ARG A 53 -14.73 5.88 -7.80
C ARG A 53 -13.41 5.21 -8.17
N ARG A 54 -13.14 4.96 -9.44
CA ARG A 54 -11.83 4.46 -9.91
C ARG A 54 -10.71 5.46 -9.64
N ALA A 55 -10.97 6.77 -9.80
CA ALA A 55 -10.00 7.81 -9.45
C ALA A 55 -9.67 7.79 -7.95
N ASN A 56 -10.68 7.71 -7.08
CA ASN A 56 -10.48 7.61 -5.63
C ASN A 56 -9.74 6.33 -5.22
N ILE A 57 -10.10 5.18 -5.81
CA ILE A 57 -9.39 3.92 -5.58
C ILE A 57 -7.93 4.04 -5.98
N LYS A 58 -7.63 4.68 -7.13
CA LYS A 58 -6.26 4.88 -7.57
C LYS A 58 -5.45 5.68 -6.54
N THR A 59 -6.05 6.73 -5.97
CA THR A 59 -5.41 7.52 -4.91
C THR A 59 -5.18 6.67 -3.66
N ALA A 60 -6.21 5.99 -3.15
CA ALA A 60 -6.10 5.16 -1.95
C ALA A 60 -5.10 4.00 -2.10
N VAL A 61 -5.01 3.37 -3.28
CA VAL A 61 -3.96 2.39 -3.58
C VAL A 61 -2.58 3.04 -3.55
N GLY A 62 -2.45 4.25 -4.10
CA GLY A 62 -1.20 5.03 -4.04
C GLY A 62 -0.75 5.30 -2.61
N ASP A 63 -1.67 5.68 -1.72
CA ASP A 63 -1.39 5.95 -0.31
C ASP A 63 -0.90 4.70 0.43
N VAL A 64 -1.57 3.56 0.21
CA VAL A 64 -1.15 2.24 0.74
C VAL A 64 0.25 1.87 0.25
N LEU A 65 0.53 2.05 -1.05
CA LEU A 65 1.84 1.74 -1.62
C LEU A 65 2.94 2.63 -1.03
N ALA A 66 2.68 3.92 -0.89
CA ALA A 66 3.62 4.86 -0.29
C ALA A 66 3.95 4.48 1.15
N MET A 67 2.94 4.20 1.99
CA MET A 67 3.17 3.80 3.38
C MET A 67 3.89 2.45 3.49
N THR A 68 3.59 1.50 2.60
CA THR A 68 4.29 0.20 2.55
C THR A 68 5.77 0.39 2.22
N GLN A 69 6.08 1.16 1.19
CA GLN A 69 7.47 1.44 0.79
C GLN A 69 8.23 2.20 1.88
N LEU A 70 7.55 3.06 2.65
CA LEU A 70 8.16 3.81 3.74
C LEU A 70 8.54 2.89 4.88
N ILE A 71 7.64 1.97 5.27
CA ILE A 71 7.94 0.93 6.26
C ILE A 71 9.14 0.09 5.81
N CYS A 72 9.19 -0.31 4.54
CA CYS A 72 10.35 -1.03 4.00
C CYS A 72 11.64 -0.22 4.18
N ALA A 73 11.63 1.06 3.80
CA ALA A 73 12.79 1.95 3.96
C ALA A 73 13.25 2.06 5.42
N MET A 74 12.31 2.23 6.35
CA MET A 74 12.57 2.38 7.78
C MET A 74 13.10 1.10 8.45
N LEU A 75 12.77 -0.06 7.89
CA LEU A 75 13.18 -1.38 8.38
C LEU A 75 14.38 -1.95 7.61
N ASP A 76 14.99 -1.16 6.71
CA ASP A 76 16.08 -1.59 5.83
C ASP A 76 15.73 -2.82 4.98
N LEU A 77 14.50 -2.84 4.46
CA LEU A 77 13.99 -3.88 3.57
C LEU A 77 13.96 -3.38 2.13
N ASP A 78 14.48 -4.20 1.19
CA ASP A 78 14.34 -3.91 -0.22
C ASP A 78 12.88 -4.15 -0.67
N PHE A 79 12.23 -3.09 -1.14
CA PHE A 79 10.84 -3.15 -1.57
C PHE A 79 10.63 -4.08 -2.78
N SER A 80 11.60 -4.13 -3.70
CA SER A 80 11.50 -4.95 -4.91
C SER A 80 11.60 -6.43 -4.57
N GLU A 81 12.52 -6.81 -3.67
CA GLU A 81 12.63 -8.16 -3.13
C GLU A 81 11.34 -8.57 -2.42
N MET A 82 10.85 -7.72 -1.50
CA MET A 82 9.60 -7.96 -0.78
C MET A 82 8.41 -8.17 -1.72
N TYR A 83 8.29 -7.34 -2.77
CA TYR A 83 7.26 -7.46 -3.78
C TYR A 83 7.35 -8.80 -4.53
N MET A 84 8.56 -9.19 -4.96
CA MET A 84 8.78 -10.45 -5.66
C MET A 84 8.45 -11.67 -4.80
N THR A 85 8.88 -11.68 -3.53
CA THR A 85 8.51 -12.73 -2.57
C THR A 85 6.99 -12.79 -2.38
N GLY A 86 6.32 -11.64 -2.28
CA GLY A 86 4.86 -11.56 -2.19
C GLY A 86 4.17 -12.19 -3.42
N CYS A 87 4.66 -11.90 -4.62
CA CYS A 87 4.13 -12.45 -5.87
C CYS A 87 4.29 -13.97 -5.94
N GLN A 88 5.47 -14.49 -5.58
CA GLN A 88 5.73 -15.94 -5.53
C GLN A 88 4.75 -16.65 -4.59
N ARG A 89 4.59 -16.11 -3.37
CA ARG A 89 3.65 -16.66 -2.38
C ARG A 89 2.20 -16.59 -2.84
N ALA A 90 1.81 -15.53 -3.56
CA ALA A 90 0.46 -15.42 -4.12
C ALA A 90 0.20 -16.52 -5.17
N VAL A 91 1.17 -16.78 -6.04
CA VAL A 91 1.11 -17.87 -7.03
C VAL A 91 1.01 -19.24 -6.34
N GLU A 92 1.82 -19.49 -5.31
CA GLU A 92 1.77 -20.73 -4.53
C GLU A 92 0.40 -20.96 -3.89
N ARG A 93 -0.14 -19.94 -3.22
CA ARG A 93 -1.48 -20.00 -2.62
C ARG A 93 -2.58 -20.26 -3.65
N CYS A 94 -2.47 -19.67 -4.84
CA CYS A 94 -3.41 -19.94 -5.92
C CYS A 94 -3.31 -21.40 -6.40
N LYS A 95 -2.09 -21.96 -6.52
CA LYS A 95 -1.89 -23.37 -6.89
C LYS A 95 -2.46 -24.32 -5.83
N GLU A 96 -2.22 -24.05 -4.56
CA GLU A 96 -2.78 -24.84 -3.44
C GLU A 96 -4.31 -24.89 -3.53
N LYS A 97 -4.96 -23.72 -3.61
CA LYS A 97 -6.42 -23.61 -3.73
C LYS A 97 -7.01 -24.31 -4.96
N LEU A 98 -6.35 -24.19 -6.12
CA LEU A 98 -6.79 -24.86 -7.35
C LEU A 98 -6.55 -26.38 -7.30
N SER A 99 -5.58 -26.84 -6.51
CA SER A 99 -5.28 -28.26 -6.31
C SER A 99 -6.18 -28.96 -5.28
N GLY A 100 -7.09 -28.23 -4.63
CA GLY A 100 -8.00 -28.78 -3.61
C GLY A 100 -7.30 -29.19 -2.31
N LYS A 101 -6.12 -28.64 -2.04
CA LYS A 101 -5.40 -28.77 -0.76
C LYS A 101 -5.70 -27.60 0.16
#